data_AF-A0A920RES6-F1
#
_entry.id   AF-A0A920RES6-F1
#
_cell.length_a   1.000
_cell.length_b   1.000
_cell.length_c   1.000
_cell.angle_alpha   90.00
_cell.angle_beta   90.00
_cell.angle_gamma   90.00
#
_symmetry.space_group_name_H-M   'P 1'
#
loop_
_entity.id
_entity.type
_entity.pdbx_description
1 polymer ?
#
loop_
_entity_poly.entity_id
_entity_poly.type
_entity_poly.pdbx_seq_one_letter_code
_entity_poly.pdbx_strand_id
1 'polypeptide(L)' 'MFEALTWAQLGFHQKPCALLNTEGYYQGLVDFLHSAVTEGFVKQRHLDQLLIDSEPQRLLERMAQPQPGAQPKWEVTEA' A
#
# COMPACT_ATOMS: atom_id res chain seq x y z
N MET A 1 -0.11 -2.77 10.99
CA MET A 1 0.00 -2.89 9.53
C MET A 1 -1.20 -2.23 8.84
N PHE A 2 -2.40 -2.81 8.89
CA PHE A 2 -3.57 -2.28 8.17
C PHE A 2 -4.01 -0.88 8.59
N GLU A 3 -3.85 -0.51 9.86
CA GLU A 3 -4.14 0.84 10.32
C GLU A 3 -3.25 1.89 9.62
N ALA A 4 -1.93 1.68 9.60
CA ALA A 4 -1.00 2.54 8.89
C ALA A 4 -1.31 2.62 7.38
N LEU A 5 -1.64 1.48 6.76
CA LEU A 5 -2.07 1.46 5.36
C LEU A 5 -3.37 2.26 5.15
N THR A 6 -4.32 2.16 6.09
CA THR A 6 -5.58 2.91 6.03
C THR A 6 -5.33 4.41 6.21
N TRP A 7 -4.43 4.81 7.10
CA TRP A 7 -4.03 6.21 7.26
C TRP A 7 -3.34 6.77 6.02
N ALA A 8 -2.51 5.98 5.33
CA ALA A 8 -1.97 6.35 4.03
C ALA A 8 -3.10 6.58 3.00
N GLN A 9 -4.08 5.67 2.94
CA GLN A 9 -5.23 5.79 2.02
C GLN A 9 -6.14 6.98 2.31
N LEU A 10 -6.22 7.41 3.58
CA LEU A 10 -6.95 8.61 4.02
C LEU A 10 -6.13 9.90 3.87
N GLY A 11 -4.84 9.80 3.53
CA GLY A 11 -3.96 10.94 3.37
C GLY A 11 -3.42 11.52 4.68
N PHE A 12 -3.54 10.83 5.81
CA PHE A 12 -2.98 11.29 7.09
C PHE A 12 -1.45 11.26 7.12
N HIS A 13 -0.83 10.46 6.25
CA HIS A 13 0.60 10.52 5.99
C HIS A 13 0.91 10.08 4.57
N GLN A 14 2.10 10.43 4.10
CA GLN A 14 2.61 10.06 2.77
C GLN A 14 3.80 9.09 2.85
N LYS A 15 4.05 8.50 4.03
CA LYS A 15 5.11 7.50 4.23
C LYS A 15 4.73 6.19 3.51
N PRO A 16 5.70 5.52 2.84
CA PRO A 16 5.48 4.23 2.20
C PRO A 16 5.06 3.17 3.22
N CYS A 17 4.13 2.30 2.84
CA CYS A 17 3.82 1.08 3.58
C CYS A 17 4.43 -0.12 2.86
N ALA A 18 5.04 -1.04 3.60
CA ALA A 18 5.84 -2.11 3.03
C ALA A 18 5.68 -3.45 3.79
N LEU A 19 5.72 -4.56 3.05
CA LEU A 19 5.80 -5.93 3.54
C LEU A 19 7.08 -6.59 3.02
N LEU A 20 7.95 -7.00 3.95
CA LEU A 20 9.08 -7.87 3.65
C LEU A 20 8.63 -9.33 3.68
N ASN A 21 8.39 -9.91 2.50
CA ASN A 21 7.89 -11.27 2.31
C ASN A 21 9.03 -12.30 2.23
N THR A 22 9.89 -12.34 3.26
CA THR A 22 11.01 -13.29 3.34
C THR A 22 10.49 -14.73 3.33
N GLU A 23 11.03 -15.56 2.44
CA GLU A 23 10.64 -16.98 2.28
C GLU A 23 9.13 -17.22 2.13
N GLY A 24 8.38 -16.21 1.65
CA GLY A 24 6.94 -16.33 1.46
C GLY A 24 6.12 -16.24 2.75
N TYR A 25 6.67 -15.76 3.87
CA TYR A 25 5.97 -15.65 5.15
C TYR A 25 4.61 -14.94 5.05
N TYR A 26 4.52 -13.87 4.24
CA TYR A 26 3.30 -13.10 4.00
C TYR A 26 2.52 -13.52 2.75
N GLN A 27 2.88 -14.62 2.08
CA GLN A 27 2.24 -14.99 0.82
C GLN A 27 0.72 -15.14 0.95
N GLY A 28 0.24 -15.83 1.99
CA GLY A 28 -1.20 -15.97 2.22
C GLY A 28 -1.94 -14.64 2.47
N LEU A 29 -1.25 -13.66 3.06
CA LEU A 29 -1.80 -12.31 3.22
C LEU A 29 -1.88 -11.57 1.88
N VAL A 30 -0.86 -11.70 1.04
CA VAL A 30 -0.83 -11.11 -0.31
C VAL A 30 -1.96 -11.68 -1.16
N ASP A 31 -2.15 -13.01 -1.14
CA ASP A 31 -3.20 -13.70 -1.87
C ASP A 31 -4.60 -13.30 -1.38
N PHE A 32 -4.77 -13.14 -0.07
CA PHE A 32 -6.01 -12.61 0.53
C PHE A 32 -6.30 -11.19 0.03
N LEU A 33 -5.30 -10.31 -0.04
CA LEU A 33 -5.50 -8.95 -0.53
C LEU A 33 -5.85 -8.90 -2.02
N HIS A 34 -5.23 -9.75 -2.85
CA HIS A 34 -5.62 -9.89 -4.25
C HIS A 34 -7.07 -10.39 -4.42
N SER A 35 -7.49 -11.34 -3.58
CA SER A 35 -8.87 -11.82 -3.56
C SER A 35 -9.83 -10.69 -3.16
N ALA A 36 -9.49 -9.92 -2.12
CA ALA A 36 -10.28 -8.77 -1.69
C ALA A 36 -10.42 -7.68 -2.76
N VAL A 37 -9.40 -7.50 -3.62
CA VAL A 37 -9.51 -6.62 -4.79
C VAL A 37 -10.43 -7.22 -5.86
N THR A 38 -10.26 -8.51 -6.15
CA THR A 38 -11.06 -9.23 -7.17
C THR A 38 -12.55 -9.20 -6.83
N GLU A 39 -12.89 -9.42 -5.57
CA GLU A 39 -14.27 -9.38 -5.05
C GLU A 39 -14.81 -7.96 -4.84
N GLY A 40 -14.01 -6.92 -5.11
CA GLY A 40 -14.43 -5.51 -5.06
C GLY A 40 -14.48 -4.88 -3.66
N PHE A 41 -13.98 -5.57 -2.62
CA PHE A 41 -13.88 -5.01 -1.27
C PHE A 41 -12.75 -3.97 -1.15
N VAL A 42 -11.68 -4.11 -1.94
CA VAL A 42 -10.53 -3.19 -1.96
C VAL A 42 -10.33 -2.66 -3.38
N LYS A 43 -10.03 -1.37 -3.53
CA LYS A 43 -9.68 -0.82 -4.86
C LYS A 43 -8.22 -1.16 -5.18
N GLN A 44 -7.91 -1.55 -6.42
CA GLN A 44 -6.54 -1.85 -6.86
C GLN A 44 -5.53 -0.75 -6.46
N ARG A 45 -5.89 0.53 -6.65
CA ARG A 45 -5.08 1.69 -6.24
C ARG A 45 -4.66 1.72 -4.75
N HIS A 46 -5.39 1.02 -3.89
CA HIS A 46 -5.11 0.93 -2.46
C HIS A 46 -4.11 -0.18 -2.16
N LEU A 47 -4.14 -1.26 -2.95
CA LEU A 47 -3.14 -2.32 -2.91
C LEU A 47 -1.82 -1.84 -3.54
N ASP A 48 -1.88 -1.02 -4.58
CA ASP A 48 -0.69 -0.45 -5.26
C ASP A 48 0.16 0.45 -4.33
N GLN A 49 -0.42 0.96 -3.24
CA GLN A 49 0.29 1.73 -2.21
C GLN A 49 1.12 0.85 -1.25
N LEU A 50 0.91 -0.46 -1.26
CA LEU A 50 1.63 -1.41 -0.42
C LEU A 50 2.81 -1.99 -1.21
N LEU A 51 4.02 -1.65 -0.79
CA LEU A 51 5.23 -2.24 -1.35
C LEU A 51 5.39 -3.67 -0.81
N ILE A 52 5.60 -4.63 -1.69
CA ILE A 52 5.86 -6.01 -1.30
C ILE A 52 7.15 -6.44 -1.98
N ASP A 53 8.06 -7.01 -1.19
CA ASP A 53 9.34 -7.49 -1.68
C ASP A 53 9.91 -8.56 -0.73
N SER A 54 10.69 -9.50 -1.24
CA SER A 54 11.37 -10.51 -0.42
C SER A 54 12.82 -10.14 -0.08
N GLU A 55 13.37 -9.11 -0.72
CA GLU A 55 14.73 -8.64 -0.50
C GLU A 55 14.72 -7.32 0.31
N PRO A 56 15.32 -7.27 1.52
CA PRO A 56 15.34 -6.08 2.36
C PRO A 56 15.92 -4.81 1.72
N GLN A 57 17.07 -4.91 1.05
CA GLN A 57 17.76 -3.81 0.38
C GLN A 57 16.89 -3.24 -0.74
N ARG A 58 16.33 -4.10 -1.59
CA ARG A 58 15.42 -3.66 -2.66
C ARG A 58 14.16 -2.99 -2.11
N LEU A 59 13.64 -3.50 -0.99
CA LEU A 59 12.48 -2.91 -0.33
C LEU A 59 12.79 -1.52 0.23
N LEU A 60 13.94 -1.36 0.89
CA LEU A 60 14.40 -0.07 1.43
C LEU A 60 14.64 0.96 0.33
N GLU A 61 15.26 0.56 -0.79
CA GLU A 61 15.45 1.43 -1.95
C GLU A 61 14.11 1.92 -2.49
N ARG A 62 13.11 1.05 -2.63
CA ARG A 62 11.76 1.41 -3.07
C ARG A 62 11.05 2.32 -2.07
N MET A 63 11.24 2.11 -0.76
CA MET A 63 10.68 2.97 0.27
C MET A 63 11.31 4.38 0.28
N ALA A 64 12.56 4.52 -0.15
CA ALA A 64 13.23 5.82 -0.24
C ALA A 64 12.78 6.65 -1.46
N GLN A 65 12.13 6.04 -2.45
CA GLN A 65 11.64 6.74 -3.63
C GLN A 65 10.35 7.53 -3.35
N PRO A 66 10.13 8.66 -4.05
CA PRO A 66 8.87 9.39 -3.97
C PRO A 66 7.71 8.49 -4.37
N GLN A 67 6.69 8.39 -3.51
CA GLN A 67 5.49 7.61 -3.78
C GLN A 67 4.59 8.35 -4.79
N PRO A 68 4.29 7.79 -5.97
CA PRO A 68 3.33 8.39 -6.89
C PRO A 68 1.92 8.15 -6.33
N GLY A 69 1.21 9.21 -5.93
CA GLY A 69 -0.20 9.09 -5.56
C GLY A 69 -0.64 9.72 -4.24
N ALA A 70 0.13 10.66 -3.67
CA ALA A 70 -0.33 11.53 -2.57
C ALA A 70 -1.40 12.55 -3.03
N GLN A 71 -2.35 12.13 -3.85
CA GLN A 71 -3.51 12.92 -4.25
C GLN A 71 -4.59 12.71 -3.18
N PRO A 72 -4.99 13.76 -2.44
CA PRO A 72 -6.02 13.63 -1.42
C PRO A 72 -7.32 13.11 -2.04
N LYS A 73 -7.95 12.13 -1.38
CA LYS A 73 -9.22 11.52 -1.83
C LYS A 73 -10.39 12.51 -1.86
N TRP A 74 -10.23 13.66 -1.20
CA TRP A 74 -11.23 14.71 -1.08
C TRP A 74 -10.61 16.06 -1.46
N GLU A 75 -10.85 16.52 -2.67
CA GLU A 75 -10.81 17.95 -2.99
C GLU A 75 -12.21 18.50 -2.70
N VAL A 76 -12.33 19.36 -1.69
CA VAL A 76 -13.53 20.19 -1.54
C VAL A 76 -13.41 21.27 -2.61
N THR A 77 -14.14 21.14 -3.71
CA THR A 77 -14.30 22.24 -4.65
C THR A 77 -15.20 23.27 -3.97
N GLU A 78 -14.60 24.27 -3.34
CA GLU A 78 -15.32 25.50 -2.97
C GLU A 78 -15.65 26.26 -4.27
N ALA A 79 -16.94 26.57 -4.43
CA ALA A 79 -17.51 27.35 -5.52
C ALA A 79 -17.49 28.84 -5.19
#